data_AF-A0A953UE68-F1
#
_entry.id   AF-A0A953UE68-F1
#
_cell.length_a   1.000
_cell.length_b   1.000
_cell.length_c   1.000
_cell.angle_alpha   90.00
_cell.angle_beta   90.00
_cell.angle_gamma   90.00
#
_symmetry.space_group_name_H-M   'P 1'
#
loop_
_entity.id
_entity.type
_entity.pdbx_description
1 polymer ?
#
loop_
_entity_poly.entity_id
_entity_poly.type
_entity_poly.pdbx_seq_one_letter_code
_entity_poly.pdbx_strand_id
1 'polypeptide(L)'
;NGDLVVDYRLGREVEEPAALPEIFVFGPNGFQKPIAVRKVAAGAFRGRLQIGARQGLFRVRPLAESRAFPEAGMYRPEAELTDYGSNQALLKQVAEFTGGRFEPSPKAIFDPGRRTIASTLQLWPAFLGIAILLNLIELVMRKWKGVLGHAS
;
A
#
# COMPACT_ATOMS: atom_id res chain seq x y z
N ASN A 1 5.21 -23.81 -17.91
CA ASN A 1 5.77 -24.81 -16.97
C ASN A 1 5.19 -24.55 -15.59
N GLY A 2 4.32 -25.43 -15.09
CA GLY A 2 3.59 -25.28 -13.82
C GLY A 2 4.45 -25.45 -12.57
N ASP A 3 5.69 -24.96 -12.64
CA ASP A 3 6.67 -25.02 -11.58
C ASP A 3 6.57 -23.79 -10.69
N LEU A 4 6.56 -24.02 -9.39
CA LEU A 4 6.89 -23.03 -8.38
C LEU A 4 8.40 -23.11 -8.14
N VAL A 5 9.10 -21.98 -8.30
CA VAL A 5 10.52 -21.86 -8.03
C VAL A 5 10.71 -20.82 -6.95
N VAL A 6 11.52 -21.15 -5.94
CA VAL A 6 11.94 -20.22 -4.88
C VAL A 6 13.45 -20.13 -4.89
N ASP A 7 13.96 -18.91 -4.79
CA ASP A 7 15.37 -18.60 -4.70
C ASP A 7 15.68 -17.92 -3.38
N TYR A 8 16.62 -18.48 -2.63
CA TYR A 8 17.12 -17.91 -1.38
C TYR A 8 18.55 -17.42 -1.60
N ARG A 9 18.83 -16.21 -1.14
CA ARG A 9 20.18 -15.64 -1.08
C ARG A 9 20.44 -15.17 0.33
N LEU A 10 21.47 -15.74 0.95
CA LEU A 10 21.88 -15.35 2.28
C LEU A 10 22.43 -13.93 2.26
N GLY A 11 22.00 -13.11 3.22
CA GLY A 11 22.62 -11.83 3.49
C GLY A 11 24.05 -12.02 4.01
N ARG A 12 24.90 -11.00 3.89
CA ARG A 12 26.31 -11.05 4.33
C ARG A 12 26.48 -11.38 5.82
N GLU A 13 25.47 -11.09 6.63
CA GLU A 13 25.44 -11.30 8.08
C GLU A 13 24.77 -12.61 8.51
N VAL A 14 24.30 -13.42 7.55
CA VAL A 14 23.61 -14.68 7.82
C VAL A 14 24.57 -15.83 7.54
N GLU A 15 24.98 -16.52 8.60
CA GLU A 15 25.80 -17.73 8.45
C GLU A 15 25.04 -18.82 7.69
N GLU A 16 25.78 -19.58 6.87
CA GLU A 16 25.22 -20.69 6.15
C GLU A 16 24.83 -21.82 7.12
N PRO A 17 23.57 -22.26 7.16
CA PRO A 17 23.15 -23.29 8.11
C PRO A 17 23.85 -24.62 7.87
N ALA A 18 24.30 -25.27 8.95
CA ALA A 18 24.95 -26.59 8.88
C ALA A 18 24.02 -27.70 8.35
N ALA A 19 22.71 -27.54 8.56
CA ALA A 19 21.68 -28.42 8.01
C ALA A 19 20.55 -27.59 7.39
N LEU A 20 20.01 -28.08 6.28
CA LEU A 20 18.85 -27.47 5.64
C LEU A 20 17.58 -27.85 6.40
N PRO A 21 16.72 -26.89 6.77
CA PRO A 21 15.43 -27.19 7.36
C PRO A 21 14.50 -27.81 6.32
N GLU A 22 13.50 -28.54 6.77
CA GLU A 22 12.37 -28.89 5.91
C GLU A 22 11.57 -27.63 5.58
N ILE A 23 11.39 -27.40 4.28
CA ILE A 23 10.66 -26.25 3.75
C ILE A 23 9.42 -26.77 3.04
N PHE A 24 8.30 -26.10 3.27
CA PHE A 24 7.00 -26.48 2.76
C PHE A 24 6.41 -25.38 1.89
N VAL A 25 5.68 -25.80 0.86
CA VAL A 25 4.85 -24.95 0.02
C VAL A 25 3.40 -25.13 0.48
N PHE A 26 2.80 -24.04 0.93
CA PHE A 26 1.39 -23.92 1.27
C PHE A 26 0.67 -23.19 0.13
N GLY A 27 -0.51 -23.64 -0.25
CA GLY A 27 -1.30 -23.02 -1.30
C GLY A 27 -2.80 -23.12 -1.01
N PRO A 28 -3.65 -22.68 -1.94
CA PRO A 28 -5.10 -22.70 -1.76
C PRO A 28 -5.65 -24.12 -1.58
N ASN A 29 -6.87 -24.22 -1.03
CA ASN A 29 -7.58 -25.49 -0.83
C ASN A 29 -6.81 -26.50 0.03
N GLY A 30 -6.02 -26.02 1.00
CA GLY A 30 -5.21 -26.87 1.88
C GLY A 30 -4.02 -27.53 1.19
N PHE A 31 -3.58 -27.04 0.02
CA PHE A 31 -2.39 -27.55 -0.64
C PHE A 31 -1.18 -27.39 0.28
N GLN A 32 -0.53 -28.49 0.62
CA GLN A 32 0.71 -28.50 1.39
C GLN A 32 1.62 -29.60 0.87
N LYS A 33 2.85 -29.24 0.47
CA LYS A 33 3.87 -30.21 0.06
C LYS A 33 5.28 -29.75 0.46
N PRO A 34 6.18 -30.68 0.84
CA PRO A 34 7.58 -30.35 1.03
C PRO A 34 8.22 -29.95 -0.31
N ILE A 35 9.16 -29.01 -0.25
CA ILE A 35 9.99 -28.60 -1.39
C ILE A 35 11.46 -28.85 -1.07
N ALA A 36 12.11 -29.63 -1.92
CA ALA A 36 13.54 -29.87 -1.80
C ALA A 36 14.30 -28.62 -2.24
N VAL A 37 14.97 -27.95 -1.30
CA VAL A 37 15.87 -26.83 -1.55
C VAL A 37 17.29 -27.36 -1.65
N ARG A 38 18.05 -26.91 -2.65
CA ARG A 38 19.44 -27.32 -2.88
C ARG A 38 20.34 -26.10 -3.03
N LYS A 39 21.59 -26.22 -2.58
CA LYS A 39 22.62 -25.21 -2.78
C LYS A 39 23.00 -25.15 -4.27
N VAL A 40 22.98 -23.95 -4.85
CA VAL A 40 23.35 -23.71 -6.25
C VAL A 40 24.64 -22.89 -6.37
N ALA A 41 24.99 -22.11 -5.35
CA ALA A 41 26.27 -21.44 -5.20
C ALA A 41 26.52 -21.12 -3.71
N ALA A 42 27.68 -20.55 -3.36
CA ALA A 42 27.94 -20.07 -2.01
C ALA A 42 26.85 -19.07 -1.57
N GLY A 43 26.17 -19.36 -0.45
CA GLY A 43 25.06 -18.55 0.06
C GLY A 43 23.80 -18.49 -0.83
N ALA A 44 23.69 -19.32 -1.87
CA ALA A 44 22.55 -19.32 -2.78
C ALA A 44 21.89 -20.70 -2.87
N PHE A 45 20.58 -20.74 -2.67
CA PHE A 45 19.79 -21.96 -2.67
C PHE A 45 18.55 -21.82 -3.55
N ARG A 46 18.14 -22.93 -4.17
CA ARG A 46 16.96 -22.99 -5.03
C ARG A 46 16.09 -24.17 -4.68
N GLY A 47 14.79 -23.92 -4.55
CA GLY A 47 13.74 -24.94 -4.48
C GLY A 47 12.92 -24.93 -5.76
N ARG A 48 12.48 -26.11 -6.20
CA ARG A 48 11.52 -26.25 -7.31
C ARG A 48 10.48 -27.31 -6.98
N LEU A 49 9.22 -26.99 -7.20
CA LEU A 49 8.09 -27.89 -7.00
C LEU A 49 7.08 -27.76 -8.13
N GLN A 50 6.67 -28.86 -8.73
CA GLN A 50 5.57 -28.85 -9.70
C GLN A 50 4.23 -28.65 -8.98
N ILE A 51 3.57 -27.53 -9.25
CA ILE A 51 2.23 -27.21 -8.75
C ILE A 51 1.14 -27.40 -9.82
N GLY A 52 1.53 -27.56 -11.10
CA GLY A 52 0.64 -27.83 -12.22
C GLY A 52 -0.17 -26.59 -12.62
N ALA A 53 -1.47 -26.77 -12.79
CA ALA A 53 -2.42 -25.70 -13.13
C ALA A 53 -2.98 -24.97 -11.90
N ARG A 54 -2.51 -25.28 -10.68
CA ARG A 54 -3.00 -24.62 -9.46
C ARG A 54 -2.67 -23.12 -9.51
N GLN A 55 -3.64 -22.31 -9.07
CA GLN A 55 -3.62 -20.85 -9.08
C GLN A 55 -3.77 -20.33 -7.64
N GLY A 56 -3.64 -19.03 -7.44
CA GLY A 56 -3.75 -18.35 -6.15
C GLY A 56 -2.41 -18.16 -5.43
N LEU A 57 -2.50 -17.82 -4.14
CA LEU A 57 -1.34 -17.51 -3.31
C LEU A 57 -0.66 -18.78 -2.81
N PHE A 58 0.62 -18.93 -3.14
CA PHE A 58 1.51 -19.92 -2.58
C PHE A 58 2.49 -19.26 -1.61
N ARG A 59 2.74 -19.89 -0.46
CA ARG A 59 3.68 -19.45 0.56
C ARG A 59 4.69 -20.56 0.79
N VAL A 60 5.96 -20.22 0.70
CA VAL A 60 7.07 -21.14 0.93
C VAL A 60 7.72 -20.77 2.24
N ARG A 61 7.67 -21.67 3.22
CA ARG A 61 8.22 -21.42 4.55
C ARG A 61 8.76 -22.68 5.21
N PRO A 62 9.77 -22.57 6.06
CA PRO A 62 10.12 -23.62 7.00
C PRO A 62 9.05 -23.78 8.09
N LEU A 63 9.07 -24.93 8.78
CA LEU A 63 8.20 -25.17 9.94
C LEU A 63 8.60 -24.29 11.13
N ALA A 64 9.90 -24.15 11.38
CA ALA A 64 10.47 -23.24 12.36
C ALA A 64 11.00 -21.99 11.67
N GLU A 65 10.88 -20.82 12.30
CA GLU A 65 11.38 -19.58 11.73
C GLU A 65 12.89 -19.65 11.43
N SER A 66 13.28 -19.12 10.26
CA SER A 66 14.66 -19.11 9.81
C SER A 66 15.01 -17.78 9.15
N ARG A 67 16.12 -17.17 9.59
CA ARG A 67 16.68 -15.99 8.93
C ARG A 67 17.31 -16.31 7.57
N ALA A 68 17.80 -17.53 7.40
CA ALA A 68 18.39 -18.02 6.16
C ALA A 68 17.32 -18.40 5.12
N PHE A 69 16.16 -18.88 5.59
CA PHE A 69 15.04 -19.31 4.76
C PHE A 69 13.73 -18.61 5.20
N PRO A 70 13.61 -17.29 4.97
CA PRO A 70 12.39 -16.55 5.32
C PRO A 70 11.19 -17.02 4.49
N GLU A 71 9.99 -16.68 4.95
CA GLU A 71 8.76 -16.95 4.20
C GLU A 71 8.76 -16.17 2.88
N ALA A 72 8.51 -16.86 1.76
CA ALA A 72 8.40 -16.27 0.42
C ALA A 72 6.98 -16.49 -0.13
N GLY A 73 6.33 -15.42 -0.59
CA GLY A 73 5.01 -15.47 -1.20
C GLY A 73 5.09 -15.38 -2.74
N MET A 74 4.34 -16.23 -3.43
CA MET A 74 4.14 -16.16 -4.88
C MET A 74 2.65 -16.20 -5.17
N TYR A 75 2.12 -15.14 -5.78
CA TYR A 75 0.73 -15.10 -6.25
C TYR A 75 0.68 -15.46 -7.74
N ARG A 76 -0.16 -16.43 -8.08
CA ARG A 76 -0.45 -16.80 -9.46
C ARG A 76 -1.88 -16.36 -9.81
N PRO A 77 -2.08 -15.40 -10.72
CA PRO A 77 -3.41 -14.94 -11.09
C PRO A 77 -4.30 -16.08 -11.55
N GLU A 78 -5.56 -16.04 -11.14
CA GLU A 78 -6.57 -16.96 -11.64
C GLU A 78 -6.83 -16.68 -13.14
N ALA A 79 -6.81 -17.72 -13.98
CA ALA A 79 -6.99 -17.55 -15.43
C ALA A 79 -8.34 -16.92 -15.76
N GLU A 80 -9.38 -17.21 -14.98
CA GLU A 80 -10.73 -16.65 -15.09
C GLU A 80 -10.75 -15.11 -15.06
N LEU A 81 -9.86 -14.48 -14.30
CA LEU A 81 -9.74 -13.01 -14.21
C LEU A 81 -8.97 -12.39 -15.39
N THR A 82 -8.30 -13.22 -16.19
CA THR A 82 -7.42 -12.78 -17.28
C THR A 82 -8.00 -13.09 -18.66
N ASP A 83 -8.84 -14.13 -18.77
CA ASP A 83 -9.43 -14.58 -20.03
C ASP A 83 -10.45 -13.60 -20.61
N TYR A 84 -11.14 -12.85 -19.73
CA TYR A 84 -12.01 -11.76 -20.14
C TYR A 84 -11.34 -10.45 -19.75
N GLY A 85 -10.65 -9.81 -20.70
CA GLY A 85 -10.25 -8.41 -20.58
C GLY A 85 -11.45 -7.51 -20.26
N SER A 86 -11.21 -6.23 -19.97
CA SER A 86 -12.31 -5.32 -19.67
C SER A 86 -13.31 -5.24 -20.83
N ASN A 87 -14.62 -5.24 -20.53
CA ASN A 87 -15.65 -5.04 -21.54
C ASN A 87 -15.69 -3.55 -21.93
N GLN A 88 -14.88 -3.20 -22.92
CA GLN A 88 -14.72 -1.81 -23.38
C GLN A 88 -16.03 -1.19 -23.86
N ALA A 89 -16.93 -1.98 -24.45
CA ALA A 89 -18.24 -1.50 -24.90
C ALA A 89 -19.13 -1.10 -23.70
N LEU A 90 -19.19 -1.95 -22.68
CA LEU A 90 -19.92 -1.65 -21.45
C LEU A 90 -19.30 -0.45 -20.70
N LEU A 91 -17.97 -0.41 -20.59
CA LEU A 91 -17.27 0.69 -19.93
C LEU A 91 -17.53 2.03 -20.63
N LYS A 92 -17.57 2.03 -21.97
CA LYS A 92 -17.95 3.21 -22.75
C LYS A 92 -19.40 3.64 -22.45
N GLN A 93 -20.33 2.69 -22.41
CA GLN A 93 -21.73 2.97 -22.10
C GLN A 93 -21.92 3.52 -20.67
N VAL A 94 -21.20 2.98 -19.69
CA VAL A 94 -21.19 3.49 -18.31
C VAL A 94 -20.61 4.90 -18.25
N ALA A 95 -19.51 5.17 -18.96
CA ALA A 95 -18.92 6.50 -19.03
C ALA A 95 -19.90 7.52 -19.65
N GLU A 96 -20.56 7.17 -20.74
CA GLU A 96 -21.59 8.01 -21.38
C GLU A 96 -22.78 8.27 -20.44
N PHE A 97 -23.28 7.24 -19.75
CA PHE A 97 -24.43 7.35 -18.87
C PHE A 97 -24.14 8.19 -17.61
N THR A 98 -22.93 8.07 -17.06
CA THR A 98 -22.51 8.80 -15.84
C THR A 98 -21.95 10.20 -16.14
N GLY A 99 -21.84 10.59 -17.41
CA GLY A 99 -21.19 11.84 -17.83
C GLY A 99 -19.66 11.82 -17.66
N GLY A 100 -19.06 10.64 -17.53
CA GLY A 100 -17.62 10.41 -17.49
C GLY A 100 -16.97 10.44 -18.88
N ARG A 101 -15.65 10.22 -18.91
CA ARG A 101 -14.87 10.10 -20.16
C ARG A 101 -14.29 8.69 -20.24
N PHE A 102 -14.48 8.05 -21.38
CA PHE A 102 -13.85 6.77 -21.70
C PHE A 102 -12.39 7.01 -22.11
N GLU A 103 -11.45 6.23 -21.54
CA GLU A 103 -10.01 6.31 -21.79
C GLU A 103 -9.44 7.75 -21.87
N PRO A 104 -9.52 8.56 -20.80
CA PRO A 104 -8.94 9.89 -20.81
C PRO A 104 -7.41 9.82 -20.89
N SER A 105 -6.80 10.74 -21.62
CA SER A 105 -5.34 10.90 -21.58
C SER A 105 -4.89 11.24 -20.15
N PRO A 106 -3.68 10.85 -19.71
CA PRO A 106 -3.20 11.13 -18.36
C PRO A 106 -3.28 12.62 -17.98
N LYS A 107 -3.00 13.52 -18.93
CA LYS A 107 -3.13 14.97 -18.75
C LYS A 107 -4.56 15.41 -18.44
N ALA A 108 -5.57 14.75 -19.04
CA ALA A 108 -6.98 15.08 -18.84
C ALA A 108 -7.54 14.58 -17.49
N ILE A 109 -6.88 13.62 -16.83
CA ILE A 109 -7.24 13.15 -15.48
C ILE A 109 -6.93 14.22 -14.44
N PHE A 110 -5.83 14.95 -14.64
CA PHE A 110 -5.37 16.02 -13.75
C PHE A 110 -5.88 17.40 -14.15
N ASP A 111 -6.64 17.53 -15.23
CA ASP A 111 -7.28 18.78 -15.62
C ASP A 111 -8.55 18.97 -14.76
N PRO A 112 -8.56 19.92 -13.80
CA PRO A 112 -9.72 20.12 -12.92
C PRO A 112 -10.97 20.65 -13.67
N GLY A 113 -10.86 21.03 -14.94
CA GLY A 113 -11.97 21.55 -15.73
C GLY A 113 -12.66 22.74 -15.03
N ARG A 114 -14.00 22.71 -14.96
CA ARG A 114 -14.85 23.67 -14.22
C ARG A 114 -15.32 23.15 -12.85
N ARG A 115 -14.65 22.17 -12.26
CA ARG A 115 -14.97 21.78 -10.87
C ARG A 115 -14.48 22.88 -9.94
N THR A 116 -15.32 23.89 -9.72
CA THR A 116 -15.22 24.75 -8.54
C THR A 116 -15.49 23.85 -7.34
N ILE A 117 -14.43 23.27 -6.80
CA ILE A 117 -14.48 22.65 -5.49
C ILE A 117 -14.99 23.76 -4.57
N ALA A 118 -16.11 23.50 -3.89
CA ALA A 118 -16.60 24.39 -2.86
C ALA A 118 -15.48 24.49 -1.81
N SER A 119 -14.70 25.56 -1.90
CA SER A 119 -13.63 25.81 -0.94
C SER A 119 -14.32 26.13 0.37
N THR A 120 -14.19 25.23 1.34
CA THR A 120 -14.65 25.52 2.70
C THR A 120 -13.79 26.65 3.23
N LEU A 121 -14.34 27.86 3.27
CA LEU A 121 -13.69 29.01 3.92
C LEU A 121 -13.44 28.63 5.38
N GLN A 122 -12.17 28.48 5.76
CA GLN A 122 -11.80 28.31 7.16
C GLN A 122 -11.95 29.67 7.85
N LEU A 123 -13.09 29.88 8.53
CA LEU A 123 -13.41 31.13 9.23
C LEU A 123 -12.68 31.26 10.58
N TRP A 124 -12.22 30.15 11.15
CA TRP A 124 -11.57 30.11 12.46
C TRP A 124 -10.32 31.00 12.60
N PRO A 125 -9.43 31.18 11.59
CA PRO A 125 -8.29 32.08 11.72
C PRO A 125 -8.72 33.54 11.78
N ALA A 126 -9.78 33.90 11.04
CA ALA A 126 -10.33 35.25 11.07
C ALA A 126 -10.97 35.56 12.44
N PHE A 127 -11.73 34.61 13.00
CA PHE A 127 -12.29 34.76 14.35
C PHE A 127 -11.20 34.82 15.42
N LEU A 128 -10.12 34.03 15.29
CA LEU A 128 -8.98 34.10 16.19
C LEU A 128 -8.31 35.48 16.14
N GLY A 129 -8.09 36.02 14.93
CA GLY A 129 -7.55 37.37 14.76
C GLY A 129 -8.41 38.45 15.40
N ILE A 130 -9.73 38.37 15.24
CA ILE A 130 -10.69 39.29 15.88
C ILE A 130 -10.62 39.17 17.41
N ALA A 131 -10.58 37.95 17.95
CA ALA A 131 -10.50 37.73 19.39
C ALA A 131 -9.23 38.33 20.00
N ILE A 132 -8.07 38.16 19.34
CA ILE A 132 -6.80 38.76 19.77
C ILE A 132 -6.89 40.29 19.73
N LEU A 133 -7.42 40.87 18.66
CA LEU A 133 -7.56 42.33 18.53
C LEU A 133 -8.44 42.91 19.64
N LEU A 134 -9.61 42.31 19.88
CA LEU A 134 -10.52 42.75 20.93
C LEU A 134 -9.89 42.64 22.31
N ASN A 135 -9.11 41.59 22.57
CA ASN A 135 -8.40 41.42 23.84
C ASN A 135 -7.33 42.52 24.06
N LEU A 136 -6.60 42.89 23.01
CA LEU A 136 -5.62 43.99 23.08
C LEU A 136 -6.31 45.34 23.33
N ILE A 137 -7.44 45.60 22.65
CA ILE A 137 -8.23 46.82 22.87
C ILE A 137 -8.73 46.89 24.32
N GLU A 138 -9.28 45.78 24.83
CA GLU A 138 -9.71 45.67 26.23
C GLU A 138 -8.56 45.99 27.19
N LEU A 139 -7.38 45.39 26.97
CA LEU A 139 -6.20 45.59 27.82
C LEU A 139 -5.75 47.05 27.82
N VAL A 140 -5.71 47.71 26.66
CA VAL A 140 -5.36 49.13 26.54
C VAL A 140 -6.37 49.99 27.30
N MET A 141 -7.67 49.75 27.11
CA MET A 141 -8.72 50.49 27.82
C MET A 141 -8.64 50.30 29.34
N ARG A 142 -8.37 49.08 29.82
CA ARG A 142 -8.18 48.79 31.24
C ARG A 142 -6.96 49.52 31.80
N LYS A 143 -5.83 49.47 31.09
CA LYS A 143 -4.59 50.11 31.51
C LYS A 143 -4.74 51.63 31.59
N TRP A 144 -5.43 52.25 30.63
CA TRP A 144 -5.63 53.70 30.61
C TRP A 144 -6.58 54.16 31.73
N LYS A 145 -7.66 53.40 31.99
CA LYS A 145 -8.53 53.65 33.16
C LYS A 145 -7.79 53.48 34.50
N GLY A 146 -6.92 52.48 34.60
CA GLY A 146 -6.09 52.25 35.79
C GLY A 146 -5.04 53.33 36.04
N VAL A 147 -4.45 53.90 34.97
CA VAL A 147 -3.45 54.98 35.08
C VAL A 147 -4.09 56.33 35.39
N LEU A 148 -5.26 56.66 34.83
CA LEU A 148 -5.99 57.89 35.17
C LEU A 148 -6.64 57.85 36.58
N GLY A 149 -6.96 56.66 37.11
CA GLY A 149 -7.56 56.49 38.44
C GLY A 149 -6.59 56.56 39.63
N HIS A 150 -5.30 56.79 39.40
CA HIS A 150 -4.27 56.99 40.45
C HIS A 150 -3.74 58.44 40.49
N ALA A 151 -4.31 59.35 39.71
CA ALA A 151 -3.97 60.77 39.69
C ALA A 151 -5.10 61.64 40.30
N SER A 152 -5.72 61.17 41.39
CA SER A 152 -6.69 61.91 42.21
C SER A 152 -6.39 61.68 43.69
#